data_AF-A0A1V4V838-F1
#
_entry.id   AF-A0A1V4V838-F1
#
_cell.length_a   1.000
_cell.length_b   1.000
_cell.length_c   1.000
_cell.angle_alpha   90.00
_cell.angle_beta   90.00
_cell.angle_gamma   90.00
#
_symmetry.space_group_name_H-M   'P 1'
#
loop_
_entity.id
_entity.type
_entity.pdbx_description
1 polymer ?
#
loop_
_entity_poly.entity_id
_entity_poly.type
_entity_poly.pdbx_seq_one_letter_code
_entity_poly.pdbx_strand_id
1 'polypeptide(L)'
;MTHVKNAPRTATTLKVRSKSEYWISRSKDPYLELMLRLFQDERTARRGRDFLTMVEEGQRKGEPLKTKDWKRLMEDLEVSRSAFYFMRNKLLGAGLIAVRSGEYRLSGMFSRDLADMSRWWWTAVMGNDPEAL
;
A
#
# COMPACT_ATOMS: atom_id res chain seq x y z
N MET A 1 -12.62 7.38 16.91
CA MET A 1 -11.71 7.37 15.74
C MET A 1 -10.77 8.56 15.91
N THR A 2 -9.50 8.36 16.24
CA THR A 2 -8.57 9.48 16.38
C THR A 2 -8.12 9.86 14.97
N HIS A 3 -8.92 10.69 14.29
CA HIS A 3 -8.42 11.39 13.12
C HIS A 3 -7.24 12.23 13.59
N VAL A 4 -6.05 11.99 13.06
CA VAL A 4 -4.94 12.92 13.23
C VAL A 4 -5.36 14.19 12.52
N LYS A 5 -6.01 15.11 13.24
CA LYS A 5 -6.69 16.31 12.70
C LYS A 5 -5.76 17.18 11.85
N ASN A 6 -4.43 17.04 12.01
CA ASN A 6 -3.41 17.85 11.38
C ASN A 6 -2.47 17.05 10.45
N ALA A 7 -2.82 15.83 10.04
CA ALA A 7 -1.98 15.11 9.10
C ALA A 7 -1.97 15.83 7.73
N PRO A 8 -0.80 16.08 7.11
CA PRO A 8 -0.73 16.62 5.75
C PRO A 8 -1.58 15.79 4.80
N ARG A 9 -2.15 16.41 3.75
CA ARG A 9 -2.97 15.70 2.74
C ARG A 9 -2.23 14.55 2.05
N THR A 10 -0.90 14.53 2.12
CA THR A 10 -0.01 13.51 1.57
C THR A 10 0.35 12.41 2.56
N ALA A 11 -0.10 12.49 3.81
CA ALA A 11 0.25 11.50 4.83
C ALA A 11 -0.46 10.17 4.59
N THR A 12 0.32 9.09 4.61
CA THR A 12 -0.20 7.72 4.59
C THR A 12 -0.53 7.28 6.00
N THR A 13 -1.81 7.05 6.30
CA THR A 13 -2.22 6.47 7.58
C THR A 13 -2.24 4.95 7.49
N LEU A 14 -1.45 4.28 8.34
CA LEU A 14 -1.50 2.83 8.52
C LEU A 14 -2.09 2.49 9.88
N LYS A 15 -3.12 1.65 9.90
CA LYS A 15 -3.70 1.16 11.16
C LYS A 15 -2.93 -0.08 11.66
N VAL A 16 -2.20 0.07 12.75
CA VAL A 16 -1.53 -1.05 13.43
C VAL A 16 -2.40 -1.56 14.58
N ARG A 17 -2.53 -2.89 14.69
CA ARG A 17 -3.25 -3.58 15.76
C ARG A 17 -2.24 -4.48 16.48
N SER A 18 -2.19 -4.43 17.80
CA SER A 18 -1.12 -5.04 18.61
C SER A 18 -1.32 -6.52 18.98
N LYS A 19 -2.41 -7.16 18.55
CA LYS A 19 -2.65 -8.57 18.88
C LYS A 19 -2.22 -9.51 17.75
N SER A 20 -1.71 -10.68 18.12
CA SER A 20 -1.11 -11.65 17.18
C SER A 20 -2.09 -12.18 16.13
N GLU A 21 -3.37 -12.29 16.46
CA GLU A 21 -4.45 -12.68 15.56
C GLU A 21 -4.72 -11.65 14.46
N TYR A 22 -4.25 -10.41 14.62
CA TYR A 22 -4.34 -9.35 13.62
C TYR A 22 -3.07 -9.24 12.77
N TRP A 23 -2.17 -10.22 12.78
CA TRP A 23 -1.02 -10.22 11.89
C TRP A 23 -1.44 -10.51 10.45
N ILE A 24 -0.96 -9.70 9.51
CA ILE A 24 -1.29 -9.84 8.07
C ILE A 24 -0.89 -11.23 7.55
N SER A 25 0.25 -11.75 8.02
CA SER A 25 0.77 -13.07 7.65
C SER A 25 -0.11 -14.25 8.11
N ARG A 26 -1.06 -14.02 9.03
CA ARG A 26 -2.00 -15.04 9.50
C ARG A 26 -3.35 -14.99 8.77
N SER A 27 -3.52 -14.08 7.80
CA SER A 27 -4.73 -13.99 6.99
C SER A 27 -4.72 -14.96 5.81
N LYS A 28 -5.92 -15.37 5.36
CA LYS A 28 -6.10 -16.08 4.09
C LYS A 28 -5.88 -15.17 2.86
N ASP A 29 -6.06 -13.86 3.02
CA ASP A 29 -5.79 -12.85 1.99
C ASP A 29 -4.95 -11.70 2.59
N PRO A 30 -3.62 -11.87 2.66
CA PRO A 30 -2.70 -10.85 3.19
C PRO A 30 -2.74 -9.52 2.43
N TYR A 31 -2.99 -9.56 1.12
CA TYR A 31 -3.07 -8.35 0.29
C TYR A 31 -4.29 -7.51 0.69
N LEU A 32 -5.46 -8.12 0.79
CA LEU A 32 -6.67 -7.42 1.21
C LEU A 32 -6.52 -6.84 2.62
N GLU A 33 -5.91 -7.59 3.53
CA GLU A 33 -5.61 -7.13 4.89
C GLU A 33 -4.69 -5.90 4.91
N LEU A 34 -3.65 -5.88 4.08
CA LEU A 34 -2.80 -4.70 3.93
C LEU A 34 -3.61 -3.50 3.39
N MET A 35 -4.46 -3.73 2.38
CA MET A 35 -5.29 -2.68 1.80
C MET A 35 -6.31 -2.12 2.80
N LEU A 36 -6.90 -2.96 3.65
CA LEU A 36 -7.82 -2.52 4.71
C LEU A 36 -7.14 -1.61 5.74
N ARG A 37 -5.85 -1.83 6.03
CA ARG A 37 -5.07 -0.95 6.92
C ARG A 37 -4.79 0.41 6.30
N LEU A 38 -4.67 0.47 4.97
CA LEU A 38 -4.41 1.70 4.22
C LEU A 38 -5.68 2.49 3.92
N PHE A 39 -6.72 1.84 3.39
CA PHE A 39 -7.92 2.52 2.89
C PHE A 39 -9.01 2.70 3.93
N GLN A 40 -9.10 1.82 4.93
CA GLN A 40 -10.13 1.83 5.97
C GLN A 40 -11.58 1.72 5.45
N ASP A 41 -11.75 1.49 4.14
CA ASP A 41 -12.99 1.22 3.44
C ASP A 41 -12.82 -0.06 2.63
N GLU A 42 -13.72 -1.03 2.82
CA GLU A 42 -13.56 -2.36 2.24
C GLU A 42 -13.65 -2.35 0.71
N ARG A 43 -14.57 -1.55 0.14
CA ARG A 43 -14.75 -1.46 -1.31
C ARG A 43 -13.49 -0.92 -1.98
N THR A 44 -12.92 0.15 -1.42
CA THR A 44 -11.68 0.74 -1.91
C THR A 44 -10.49 -0.18 -1.66
N ALA A 45 -10.47 -0.92 -0.54
CA ALA A 45 -9.41 -1.87 -0.25
C ALA A 45 -9.37 -3.03 -1.27
N ARG A 46 -10.54 -3.59 -1.63
CA ARG A 46 -10.65 -4.63 -2.68
C ARG A 46 -10.11 -4.12 -4.01
N ARG A 47 -10.52 -2.92 -4.43
CA ARG A 47 -10.01 -2.28 -5.66
C ARG A 47 -8.52 -2.01 -5.63
N GLY A 48 -7.99 -1.59 -4.47
CA GLY A 48 -6.56 -1.40 -4.26
C GLY A 48 -5.78 -2.70 -4.43
N ARG A 49 -6.28 -3.80 -3.86
CA ARG A 49 -5.72 -5.14 -4.05
C ARG A 49 -5.75 -5.52 -5.52
N ASP A 50 -6.91 -5.41 -6.16
CA ASP A 50 -7.08 -5.83 -7.55
C ASP A 50 -6.16 -5.03 -8.48
N PHE A 51 -6.03 -3.72 -8.26
CA PHE A 51 -5.08 -2.90 -9.01
C PHE A 51 -3.62 -3.33 -8.80
N LEU A 52 -3.20 -3.65 -7.57
CA LEU A 52 -1.86 -4.18 -7.32
C LEU A 52 -1.62 -5.52 -8.00
N THR A 53 -2.62 -6.42 -7.99
CA THR A 53 -2.57 -7.70 -8.72
C THR A 53 -2.41 -7.46 -10.23
N MET A 54 -3.15 -6.52 -10.81
CA MET A 54 -2.99 -6.18 -12.23
C MET A 54 -1.58 -5.65 -12.55
N VAL A 55 -1.00 -4.82 -11.68
CA VAL A 55 0.38 -4.32 -11.83
C VAL A 55 1.39 -5.46 -11.74
N GLU A 56 1.27 -6.32 -10.73
CA GLU A 56 2.11 -7.51 -10.54
C GLU A 56 2.07 -8.43 -11.76
N GLU A 57 0.86 -8.76 -12.22
CA GLU A 57 0.67 -9.64 -13.38
C GLU A 57 1.22 -9.04 -14.66
N GLY A 58 0.98 -7.75 -14.93
CA GLY A 58 1.52 -7.06 -16.09
C GLY A 58 3.05 -7.08 -16.08
N GLN A 59 3.67 -6.82 -14.93
CA GLN A 59 5.11 -6.92 -14.79
C GLN A 59 5.63 -8.35 -15.03
N ARG A 60 4.96 -9.36 -14.45
CA ARG A 60 5.34 -10.76 -14.61
C ARG A 60 5.22 -11.24 -16.05
N LYS A 61 4.23 -10.74 -16.79
CA LYS A 61 3.98 -11.06 -18.21
C LYS A 61 4.86 -10.26 -19.17
N GLY A 62 5.62 -9.28 -18.69
CA GLY A 62 6.38 -8.35 -19.56
C GLY A 62 5.51 -7.30 -20.25
N GLU A 63 4.25 -7.16 -19.83
CA GLU A 63 3.26 -6.22 -20.34
C GLU A 63 2.81 -5.24 -19.23
N PRO A 64 3.71 -4.37 -18.74
CA PRO A 64 3.41 -3.48 -17.63
C PRO A 64 2.28 -2.50 -17.98
N LEU A 65 1.47 -2.18 -16.96
CA LEU A 65 0.37 -1.22 -17.11
C LEU A 65 0.90 0.19 -17.33
N LYS A 66 0.47 0.83 -18.42
CA LYS A 66 0.90 2.20 -18.76
C LYS A 66 -0.01 3.22 -18.08
N THR A 67 0.57 4.32 -17.61
CA THR A 67 -0.17 5.41 -16.94
C THR A 67 -1.16 6.10 -17.87
N LYS A 68 -0.91 6.09 -19.19
CA LYS A 68 -1.81 6.61 -20.21
C LYS A 68 -3.10 5.80 -20.36
N ASP A 69 -3.09 4.53 -19.97
CA ASP A 69 -4.25 3.62 -20.08
C ASP A 69 -5.20 3.75 -18.88
N TRP A 70 -5.10 4.86 -18.12
CA TRP A 70 -5.88 5.11 -16.91
C TRP A 70 -7.41 5.01 -17.11
N LYS A 71 -7.93 5.33 -18.30
CA LYS A 71 -9.36 5.21 -18.61
C LYS A 71 -9.82 3.75 -18.60
N ARG A 72 -9.08 2.88 -19.28
CA ARG A 72 -9.37 1.43 -19.31
C ARG A 72 -9.26 0.85 -17.90
N LEU A 73 -8.19 1.21 -17.18
CA LEU A 73 -7.99 0.75 -15.79
C LEU A 73 -9.13 1.19 -14.87
N MET A 74 -9.69 2.38 -15.06
CA MET A 74 -10.86 2.84 -14.30
C MET A 74 -12.10 2.00 -14.58
N GLU A 75 -12.33 1.65 -15.84
CA GLU A 75 -13.45 0.82 -16.28
C GLU A 75 -13.30 -0.60 -15.70
N ASP A 76 -12.11 -1.20 -15.85
CA ASP A 76 -11.78 -2.53 -15.32
C ASP A 76 -11.99 -2.63 -13.79
N LEU A 77 -11.71 -1.54 -13.06
CA LEU A 77 -11.85 -1.46 -11.60
C LEU A 77 -13.22 -0.93 -11.14
N GLU A 78 -14.09 -0.56 -12.08
CA GLU A 78 -15.41 0.05 -11.87
C GLU A 78 -15.39 1.26 -10.93
N VAL A 79 -14.41 2.15 -11.11
CA VAL A 79 -14.22 3.35 -10.27
C VAL A 79 -14.45 4.63 -11.03
N SER A 80 -14.97 5.64 -10.31
CA SER A 80 -14.97 7.01 -10.82
C SER A 80 -13.53 7.53 -10.98
N ARG A 81 -13.36 8.57 -11.79
CA ARG A 81 -12.06 9.22 -11.99
C ARG A 81 -11.42 9.67 -10.68
N SER A 82 -12.20 10.33 -9.82
CA SER A 82 -11.71 10.81 -8.53
C SER A 82 -11.27 9.66 -7.62
N ALA A 83 -12.04 8.56 -7.57
CA ALA A 83 -11.70 7.39 -6.78
C ALA A 83 -10.43 6.70 -7.28
N PHE A 84 -10.26 6.58 -8.60
CA PHE A 84 -9.04 6.04 -9.20
C PHE A 84 -7.80 6.83 -8.82
N TYR A 85 -7.81 8.16 -9.01
CA TYR A 85 -6.66 9.00 -8.67
C TYR A 85 -6.40 9.02 -7.16
N PHE A 86 -7.44 9.02 -6.33
CA PHE A 86 -7.28 8.88 -4.87
C PHE A 86 -6.57 7.58 -4.51
N MET A 87 -7.06 6.44 -5.00
CA MET A 87 -6.49 5.12 -4.74
C MET A 87 -5.04 5.04 -5.24
N ARG A 88 -4.81 5.40 -6.50
CA ARG A 88 -3.49 5.46 -7.14
C ARG A 88 -2.51 6.30 -6.31
N ASN A 89 -2.91 7.52 -5.95
CA ASN A 89 -2.03 8.43 -5.22
C ASN A 89 -1.73 7.91 -3.81
N LYS A 90 -2.68 7.23 -3.16
CA LYS A 90 -2.44 6.61 -1.86
C LYS A 90 -1.45 5.45 -1.96
N LEU A 91 -1.53 4.63 -3.00
CA LEU A 91 -0.56 3.54 -3.24
C LEU A 91 0.83 4.06 -3.60
N LEU A 92 0.91 5.14 -4.40
CA LEU A 92 2.17 5.83 -4.69
C LEU A 92 2.78 6.43 -3.42
N GLY A 93 1.98 7.16 -2.63
CA GLY A 93 2.42 7.80 -1.40
C GLY A 93 2.76 6.81 -0.28
N ALA A 94 2.15 5.62 -0.29
CA ALA A 94 2.53 4.52 0.59
C ALA A 94 3.79 3.78 0.11
N GLY A 95 4.31 4.10 -1.07
CA GLY A 95 5.50 3.46 -1.61
C GLY A 95 5.29 2.01 -2.08
N LEU A 96 4.04 1.58 -2.29
CA LEU A 96 3.69 0.25 -2.79
C LEU A 96 3.84 0.12 -4.30
N ILE A 97 3.64 1.22 -5.02
CA ILE A 97 3.90 1.33 -6.45
C ILE A 97 4.74 2.57 -6.74
N ALA A 98 5.37 2.58 -7.92
CA ALA A 98 6.06 3.72 -8.49
C ALA A 98 5.65 3.87 -9.97
N VAL A 99 5.86 5.07 -10.52
CA VAL A 99 5.78 5.30 -11.96
C VAL A 99 7.20 5.37 -12.51
N ARG A 100 7.55 4.49 -13.46
CA ARG A 100 8.84 4.49 -14.16
C ARG A 100 8.60 4.44 -15.65
N SER A 101 9.17 5.38 -16.40
CA SER A 101 9.01 5.44 -17.87
C SER A 101 7.55 5.40 -18.35
N GLY A 102 6.63 6.00 -17.58
CA GLY A 102 5.20 5.99 -17.91
C GLY A 102 4.47 4.68 -17.59
N GLU A 103 5.06 3.78 -16.81
CA GLU A 103 4.48 2.51 -16.40
C GLU A 103 4.34 2.41 -14.88
N TYR A 104 3.27 1.77 -14.41
CA TYR A 104 3.16 1.38 -13.01
C TYR A 104 4.05 0.16 -12.73
N ARG A 105 4.81 0.25 -11.64
CA ARG A 105 5.68 -0.83 -11.15
C ARG A 105 5.48 -0.99 -9.65
N LEU A 106 5.48 -2.21 -9.13
CA LEU A 106 5.62 -2.49 -7.71
C LEU A 106 6.89 -1.85 -7.17
N SER A 107 6.81 -1.37 -5.94
CA SER A 107 7.88 -0.64 -5.28
C SER A 107 8.21 -1.29 -3.92
N GLY A 108 9.50 -1.40 -3.63
CA GLY A 108 10.01 -1.85 -2.33
C GLY A 108 10.18 -0.73 -1.31
N MET A 109 9.75 0.51 -1.60
CA MET A 109 9.85 1.63 -0.67
C MET A 109 9.08 1.34 0.63
N PHE A 110 7.84 0.86 0.50
CA PHE A 110 7.00 0.49 1.64
C PHE A 110 7.70 -0.47 2.61
N SER A 111 8.30 -1.55 2.10
CA SER A 111 8.95 -2.55 2.93
C SER A 111 10.25 -2.04 3.57
N ARG A 112 11.02 -1.22 2.84
CA ARG A 112 12.23 -0.59 3.38
C ARG A 112 11.91 0.38 4.51
N ASP A 113 10.93 1.26 4.31
CA ASP A 113 10.53 2.24 5.33
C ASP A 113 9.99 1.54 6.58
N LEU A 114 9.18 0.47 6.42
CA LEU A 114 8.72 -0.32 7.57
C LEU A 114 9.85 -1.04 8.30
N ALA A 115 10.81 -1.62 7.58
CA ALA A 115 11.95 -2.29 8.19
C ALA A 115 12.85 -1.29 8.94
N ASP A 116 13.06 -0.10 8.38
CA ASP A 116 13.80 0.99 9.01
C ASP A 116 13.11 1.46 10.30
N MET A 117 11.81 1.77 10.23
CA MET A 117 11.01 2.14 11.41
C MET A 117 11.00 1.05 12.49
N SER A 118 10.92 -0.23 12.08
CA SER A 118 10.95 -1.36 13.00
C SER A 118 12.29 -1.44 13.72
N ARG A 119 13.41 -1.34 12.99
CA ARG A 119 14.77 -1.36 13.57
C ARG A 119 15.00 -0.16 14.48
N TRP A 120 14.59 1.03 14.05
CA TRP A 120 14.69 2.24 14.88
C TRP A 120 13.92 2.09 16.18
N TRP A 121 12.67 1.60 16.14
CA TRP A 121 11.88 1.38 17.35
C TRP A 121 12.54 0.37 18.29
N TRP A 122 13.00 -0.75 17.75
CA TRP A 122 13.68 -1.80 18.52
C TRP A 122 14.93 -1.28 19.23
N THR A 123 15.75 -0.52 18.53
CA THR A 123 17.07 -0.07 19.03
C THR A 123 16.97 1.24 19.80
N ALA A 124 16.48 2.30 19.18
CA ALA A 124 16.51 3.65 19.75
C ALA A 124 15.41 3.89 20.79
N VAL A 125 14.26 3.22 20.69
CA VAL A 125 13.14 3.40 21.63
C VAL A 125 13.17 2.37 22.76
N MET A 126 13.41 1.09 22.44
CA MET A 126 13.44 0.03 23.46
C MET A 126 14.84 -0.25 24.03
N GLY A 127 15.91 0.24 23.42
CA GLY A 127 17.28 0.06 23.90
C GLY A 127 17.84 -1.34 23.66
N ASN A 128 17.25 -2.12 22.75
CA ASN A 128 17.67 -3.49 22.48
C ASN A 128 18.84 -3.56 21.49
N ASP A 129 19.55 -4.69 21.49
CA ASP A 129 20.61 -5.01 20.54
C ASP A 129 20.05 -5.06 19.09
N PRO A 130 20.61 -4.29 18.13
CA PRO A 130 20.22 -4.34 16.72
C PRO A 130 20.21 -5.74 16.09
N GLU A 131 21.10 -6.64 16.53
CA GLU A 131 21.26 -7.99 15.97
C GLU A 131 20.25 -9.00 16.55
N ALA A 132 19.46 -8.61 17.56
CA ALA A 132 18.49 -9.48 18.24
C ALA A 132 17.07 -9.44 17.64
N LEU A 133 16.87 -8.72 16.53
CA LEU A 133 15.58 -8.54 15.83
C LEU A 133 15.34 -9.65 14.80
#